data_AF-A0A925VHY0-F1
#
_entry.id   AF-A0A925VHY0-F1
#
_cell.length_a   1.000
_cell.length_b   1.000
_cell.length_c   1.000
_cell.angle_alpha   90.00
_cell.angle_beta   90.00
_cell.angle_gamma   90.00
#
_symmetry.space_group_name_H-M   'P 1'
#
loop_
_entity.id
_entity.type
_entity.pdbx_description
1 polymer ?
#
loop_
_entity_poly.entity_id
_entity_poly.type
_entity_poly.pdbx_seq_one_letter_code
_entity_poly.pdbx_strand_id
1 'polypeptide(L)'
;MSTERLKVLEMLNAGTITIEQANQLIDALGEKTLAEGSVAEGQTIRIDHAPATIGHGGLTFEQIIELAKYHVRPELVREVREAGLDLSFEQIIELGKYHVRPELIQEVREAGLDLTFEQIIELGKYHVRPEIVQHLRESGLEFSFEQIVELGKYHVDPEFVAQLRKASAVTA
;
A
#
# COMPACT_ATOMS: atom_id res chain seq x y z
N MET A 1 33.64 29.44 9.24
CA MET A 1 32.42 29.26 10.05
C MET A 1 32.13 30.59 10.74
N SER A 2 31.11 31.31 10.32
CA SER A 2 30.75 32.61 10.91
C SER A 2 30.16 32.42 12.30
N THR A 3 30.56 33.24 13.24
CA THR A 3 30.20 33.16 14.68
C THR A 3 28.69 33.19 14.91
N GLU A 4 27.91 33.75 13.99
CA GLU A 4 26.44 33.81 14.09
C GLU A 4 25.78 32.44 13.90
N ARG A 5 26.29 31.60 12.99
CA ARG A 5 25.71 30.26 12.73
C ARG A 5 25.86 29.34 13.94
N LEU A 6 26.97 29.48 14.68
CA LEU A 6 27.19 28.71 15.91
C LEU A 6 26.18 29.10 16.99
N LYS A 7 25.89 30.40 17.11
CA LYS A 7 24.90 30.92 18.07
C LYS A 7 23.48 30.44 17.77
N VAL A 8 23.10 30.36 16.50
CA VAL A 8 21.80 29.81 16.10
C VAL A 8 21.70 28.33 16.49
N LEU A 9 22.79 27.57 16.33
CA LEU A 9 22.84 26.16 16.72
C LEU A 9 22.77 25.98 18.25
N GLU A 10 23.44 26.84 19.02
CA GLU A 10 23.31 26.85 20.49
C GLU A 10 21.89 27.19 20.94
N MET A 11 21.22 28.14 20.28
CA MET A 11 19.82 28.50 20.59
C MET A 11 18.84 27.37 20.27
N LEU A 12 19.11 26.61 19.20
CA LEU A 12 18.36 25.40 18.87
C LEU A 12 18.57 24.30 19.92
N ASN A 13 19.81 24.09 20.35
CA ASN A 13 20.13 23.12 21.40
C ASN A 13 19.56 23.51 22.78
N ALA A 14 19.42 24.82 23.05
CA ALA A 14 18.75 25.35 24.23
C ALA A 14 17.21 25.29 24.15
N GLY A 15 16.63 24.86 23.01
CA GLY A 15 15.19 24.77 22.80
C GLY A 15 14.46 26.12 22.71
N THR A 16 15.21 27.22 22.63
CA THR A 16 14.67 28.59 22.57
C THR A 16 14.10 28.95 21.19
N ILE A 17 14.48 28.19 20.16
CA ILE A 17 14.00 28.34 18.78
C ILE A 17 13.74 26.95 18.18
N THR A 18 12.84 26.90 17.20
CA THR A 18 12.55 25.67 16.43
C THR A 18 13.52 25.47 15.27
N ILE A 19 13.56 24.25 14.70
CA ILE A 19 14.41 23.93 13.54
C ILE A 19 14.05 24.83 12.33
N GLU A 20 12.77 25.11 12.12
CA GLU A 20 12.33 26.03 11.06
C GLU A 20 12.79 27.47 11.30
N GLN A 21 12.68 27.97 12.54
CA GLN A 21 13.18 29.31 12.89
C GLN A 21 14.71 29.40 12.78
N ALA A 22 15.43 28.35 13.16
CA ALA A 22 16.87 28.27 12.98
C ALA A 22 17.26 28.30 11.50
N ASN A 23 16.55 27.57 10.63
CA ASN A 23 16.78 27.58 9.19
C ASN A 23 16.48 28.95 8.58
N GLN A 24 15.38 29.60 8.97
CA GLN A 24 15.06 30.96 8.53
C GLN A 24 16.13 31.98 8.95
N LEU A 25 16.67 31.86 10.17
CA LEU A 25 17.75 32.72 10.65
C LEU A 25 19.07 32.45 9.91
N ILE A 26 19.41 31.19 9.63
CA ILE A 26 20.61 30.82 8.89
C ILE A 26 20.55 31.30 7.44
N ASP A 27 19.36 31.24 6.83
CA ASP A 27 19.10 31.72 5.47
C ASP A 27 19.17 33.26 5.41
N ALA A 28 18.56 33.95 6.38
CA ALA A 28 18.66 35.41 6.52
C ALA A 28 20.08 35.90 6.82
N LEU A 29 20.87 35.13 7.57
CA LEU A 29 22.31 35.37 7.79
C LEU A 29 23.17 34.99 6.57
N GLY A 30 22.59 34.29 5.58
CA GLY A 30 23.25 33.70 4.43
C GLY A 30 23.22 34.54 3.15
N GLU A 31 22.56 35.71 3.13
CA GLU A 31 22.55 36.60 1.95
C GLU A 31 23.88 37.35 1.76
N LYS A 32 24.94 36.60 1.47
CA LYS A 32 25.94 36.94 0.45
C LYS A 32 26.76 35.69 0.13
N THR A 33 26.35 34.94 -0.89
CA THR A 33 27.14 34.66 -2.11
C THR A 33 26.43 33.54 -2.88
N LEU A 34 26.02 33.86 -4.11
CA LEU A 34 25.43 32.95 -5.08
C LEU A 34 26.47 31.95 -5.61
N ALA A 35 25.95 30.78 -5.96
CA ALA A 35 26.36 29.91 -7.07
C ALA A 35 27.47 28.85 -6.88
N GLU A 36 27.11 27.66 -7.37
CA GLU A 36 27.92 26.55 -7.90
C GLU A 36 28.56 25.53 -6.93
N GLY A 37 28.23 24.25 -7.17
CA GLY A 37 29.22 23.18 -7.11
C GLY A 37 28.83 21.90 -6.36
N SER A 38 28.54 20.86 -7.14
CA SER A 38 28.82 19.44 -6.86
C SER A 38 27.88 18.70 -5.89
N VAL A 39 26.96 17.98 -6.51
CA VAL A 39 26.32 16.78 -5.96
C VAL A 39 27.41 15.73 -5.75
N ALA A 40 27.69 15.38 -4.50
CA ALA A 40 28.49 14.22 -4.13
C ALA A 40 27.58 13.16 -3.51
N GLU A 41 27.78 11.93 -3.98
CA GLU A 41 27.00 10.73 -3.76
C GLU A 41 26.86 10.32 -2.29
N GLY A 42 25.74 9.67 -1.98
CA GLY A 42 25.77 8.50 -1.09
C GLY A 42 25.81 8.75 0.41
N GLN A 43 24.92 9.58 0.94
CA GLN A 43 24.58 9.49 2.36
C GLN A 43 23.08 9.64 2.55
N THR A 44 22.38 8.50 2.61
CA THR A 44 20.99 8.43 3.08
C THR A 44 20.96 9.02 4.48
N ILE A 45 20.49 10.25 4.59
CA ILE A 45 20.27 10.92 5.88
C ILE A 45 19.16 10.12 6.58
N ARG A 46 19.54 9.23 7.50
CA ARG A 46 18.60 8.68 8.47
C ARG A 46 18.30 9.81 9.44
N ILE A 47 17.24 10.57 9.16
CA ILE A 47 16.70 11.45 10.18
C ILE A 47 15.87 10.56 11.11
N ASP A 48 16.44 10.23 12.26
CA ASP A 48 15.70 9.57 13.34
C ASP A 48 14.75 10.62 13.94
N HIS A 49 13.59 10.84 13.31
CA HIS A 49 12.52 11.65 13.88
C HIS A 49 11.84 10.86 15.00
N ALA A 50 11.73 11.46 16.19
CA ALA A 50 10.77 11.01 17.18
C ALA A 50 9.36 11.05 16.54
N PRO A 51 8.45 10.09 16.84
CA PRO A 51 7.16 9.99 16.17
C PRO A 51 6.28 11.19 16.53
N ALA A 52 6.42 12.27 15.76
CA ALA A 52 5.51 13.38 15.78
C ALA A 52 4.23 12.90 15.09
N THR A 53 3.16 12.78 15.87
CA THR A 53 1.82 12.59 15.34
C THR A 53 1.44 13.89 14.64
N ILE A 54 1.62 13.94 13.32
CA ILE A 54 1.10 15.04 12.53
C ILE A 54 -0.42 14.85 12.48
N GLY A 55 -1.15 15.88 12.93
CA GLY A 55 -2.59 15.86 13.21
C GLY A 55 -3.52 15.65 12.00
N HIS A 56 -3.39 14.51 11.34
CA HIS A 56 -4.34 13.97 10.38
C HIS A 56 -4.77 12.57 10.83
N GLY A 57 -5.80 12.49 11.68
CA GLY A 57 -6.48 11.23 11.97
C GLY A 57 -5.74 10.22 12.85
N GLY A 58 -4.67 10.62 13.57
CA GLY A 58 -3.95 9.75 14.49
C GLY A 58 -2.83 8.91 13.86
N LEU A 59 -2.48 9.17 12.60
CA LEU A 59 -1.33 8.53 11.93
C LEU A 59 -0.02 9.28 12.23
N THR A 60 1.08 8.55 12.38
CA THR A 60 2.43 9.15 12.49
C THR A 60 2.95 9.58 11.11
N PHE A 61 3.96 10.45 11.09
CA PHE A 61 4.63 10.83 9.84
C PHE A 61 5.14 9.60 9.07
N GLU A 62 5.75 8.63 9.75
CA GLU A 62 6.27 7.40 9.14
C GLU A 62 5.15 6.59 8.48
N GLN A 63 3.99 6.48 9.13
CA GLN A 63 2.83 5.78 8.59
C GLN A 63 2.29 6.46 7.34
N ILE A 64 2.27 7.79 7.30
CA ILE A 64 1.86 8.55 6.10
C ILE A 64 2.82 8.27 4.94
N ILE A 65 4.13 8.27 5.20
CA ILE A 65 5.13 7.92 4.19
C ILE A 65 4.95 6.48 3.70
N GLU A 66 4.62 5.55 4.60
CA GLU A 66 4.41 4.15 4.23
C GLU A 66 3.16 3.96 3.35
N LEU A 67 2.05 4.60 3.69
CA LEU A 67 0.85 4.61 2.84
C LEU A 67 1.16 5.16 1.44
N ALA A 68 1.90 6.27 1.36
CA ALA A 68 2.29 6.86 0.09
C ALA A 68 3.22 5.93 -0.72
N LYS A 69 4.17 5.27 -0.06
CA LYS A 69 5.12 4.32 -0.67
C LYS A 69 4.41 3.14 -1.32
N TYR A 70 3.35 2.63 -0.71
CA TYR A 70 2.57 1.50 -1.23
C TYR A 70 1.33 1.95 -2.03
N HIS A 71 1.31 3.20 -2.48
CA HIS A 71 0.24 3.77 -3.31
C HIS A 71 -1.16 3.64 -2.69
N VAL A 72 -1.26 3.59 -1.36
CA VAL A 72 -2.53 3.64 -0.65
C VAL A 72 -3.10 5.04 -0.79
N ARG A 73 -4.24 5.15 -1.47
CA ARG A 73 -4.96 6.40 -1.62
C ARG A 73 -5.92 6.63 -0.46
N PRO A 74 -6.21 7.89 -0.07
CA PRO A 74 -7.24 8.18 0.92
C PRO A 74 -8.60 7.57 0.59
N GLU A 75 -8.92 7.45 -0.71
CA GLU A 75 -10.12 6.80 -1.20
C GLU A 75 -10.20 5.34 -0.77
N LEU A 76 -9.08 4.59 -0.84
CA LEU A 76 -9.04 3.19 -0.41
C LEU A 76 -9.39 3.06 1.09
N VAL A 77 -8.83 3.93 1.93
CA VAL A 77 -9.12 3.94 3.38
C VAL A 77 -10.61 4.26 3.64
N ARG A 78 -11.18 5.17 2.84
CA ARG A 78 -12.60 5.50 2.91
C ARG A 78 -13.47 4.32 2.46
N GLU A 79 -13.14 3.68 1.35
CA GLU A 79 -13.84 2.50 0.82
C GLU A 79 -13.82 1.34 1.82
N VAL A 80 -12.67 1.05 2.44
CA VAL A 80 -12.57 0.05 3.52
C VAL A 80 -13.54 0.35 4.67
N ARG A 81 -13.61 1.61 5.11
CA ARG A 81 -14.51 2.03 6.19
C ARG A 81 -15.99 1.99 5.78
N GLU A 82 -16.30 2.44 4.57
CA GLU A 82 -17.66 2.40 4.01
C GLU A 82 -18.15 0.96 3.80
N ALA A 83 -17.24 0.07 3.46
CA ALA A 83 -17.46 -1.37 3.38
C ALA A 83 -17.65 -2.05 4.75
N GLY A 84 -17.48 -1.30 5.86
CA GLY A 84 -17.56 -1.83 7.22
C GLY A 84 -16.48 -2.86 7.53
N LEU A 85 -15.35 -2.81 6.82
CA LEU A 85 -14.24 -3.74 6.99
C LEU A 85 -13.31 -3.22 8.09
N ASP A 86 -13.10 -4.04 9.11
CA ASP A 86 -12.13 -3.76 10.19
C ASP A 86 -10.77 -4.34 9.80
N LEU A 87 -10.00 -3.57 9.04
CA LEU A 87 -8.67 -3.95 8.55
C LEU A 87 -7.57 -3.26 9.36
N SER A 88 -6.49 -4.00 9.64
CA SER A 88 -5.29 -3.43 10.22
C SER A 88 -4.59 -2.47 9.26
N PHE A 89 -3.71 -1.62 9.78
CA PHE A 89 -2.89 -0.72 8.97
C PHE A 89 -2.05 -1.48 7.92
N GLU A 90 -1.48 -2.62 8.31
CA GLU A 90 -0.69 -3.49 7.43
C GLU A 90 -1.55 -4.10 6.32
N GLN A 91 -2.77 -4.52 6.63
CA GLN A 91 -3.72 -5.05 5.64
C GLN A 91 -4.14 -3.99 4.62
N ILE A 92 -4.35 -2.74 5.05
CA ILE A 92 -4.64 -1.62 4.14
C ILE A 92 -3.45 -1.36 3.21
N ILE A 93 -2.22 -1.45 3.72
CA ILE A 93 -1.01 -1.38 2.91
C ILE A 93 -0.98 -2.49 1.86
N GLU A 94 -1.31 -3.72 2.24
CA GLU A 94 -1.34 -4.85 1.29
C GLU A 94 -2.38 -4.67 0.19
N LEU A 95 -3.59 -4.19 0.53
CA LEU A 95 -4.60 -3.84 -0.47
C LEU A 95 -4.07 -2.83 -1.48
N GLY A 96 -3.45 -1.75 -1.00
CA GLY A 96 -2.85 -0.72 -1.87
C GLY A 96 -1.72 -1.26 -2.74
N LYS A 97 -0.81 -2.02 -2.14
CA LYS A 97 0.37 -2.61 -2.79
C LYS A 97 0.01 -3.53 -3.95
N TYR A 98 -1.05 -4.34 -3.79
CA TYR A 98 -1.50 -5.28 -4.82
C TYR A 98 -2.70 -4.77 -5.62
N HIS A 99 -3.08 -3.50 -5.45
CA HIS A 99 -4.22 -2.87 -6.12
C HIS A 99 -5.53 -3.67 -5.96
N VAL A 100 -5.72 -4.25 -4.78
CA VAL A 100 -6.91 -5.05 -4.46
C VAL A 100 -7.99 -4.12 -3.91
N ARG A 101 -9.18 -4.24 -4.49
CA ARG A 101 -10.35 -3.46 -4.09
C ARG A 101 -10.98 -4.01 -2.82
N PRO A 102 -11.43 -3.17 -1.87
CA PRO A 102 -12.13 -3.63 -0.66
C PRO A 102 -13.40 -4.41 -0.97
N GLU A 103 -14.06 -4.10 -2.10
CA GLU A 103 -15.26 -4.81 -2.54
C GLU A 103 -15.01 -6.30 -2.82
N LEU A 104 -13.79 -6.69 -3.20
CA LEU A 104 -13.45 -8.11 -3.39
C LEU A 104 -13.66 -8.93 -2.11
N ILE A 105 -13.41 -8.34 -0.94
CA ILE A 105 -13.62 -9.01 0.35
C ILE A 105 -15.11 -9.26 0.59
N GLN A 106 -15.97 -8.32 0.15
CA GLN A 106 -17.42 -8.48 0.22
C GLN A 106 -17.91 -9.52 -0.79
N GLU A 107 -17.46 -9.44 -2.04
CA GLU A 107 -17.79 -10.41 -3.11
C GLU A 107 -17.45 -11.85 -2.67
N VAL A 108 -16.29 -12.06 -2.05
CA VAL A 108 -15.87 -13.37 -1.50
C VAL A 108 -16.82 -13.84 -0.39
N ARG A 109 -17.22 -12.94 0.51
CA ARG A 109 -18.15 -13.27 1.61
C ARG A 109 -19.56 -13.58 1.09
N GLU A 110 -20.05 -12.80 0.14
CA GLU A 110 -21.35 -13.00 -0.52
C GLU A 110 -21.37 -14.31 -1.32
N ALA A 111 -20.23 -14.69 -1.89
CA ALA A 111 -20.03 -15.98 -2.54
C ALA A 111 -19.99 -17.17 -1.58
N GLY A 112 -20.06 -16.94 -0.26
CA GLY A 112 -19.94 -17.99 0.75
C GLY A 112 -18.59 -18.71 0.71
N LEU A 113 -17.55 -18.04 0.22
CA LEU A 113 -16.19 -18.57 0.18
C LEU A 113 -15.49 -18.24 1.49
N ASP A 114 -15.05 -19.28 2.20
CA ASP A 114 -14.24 -19.14 3.41
C ASP A 114 -12.76 -19.02 3.02
N LEU A 115 -12.33 -17.80 2.72
CA LEU A 115 -10.96 -17.48 2.33
C LEU A 115 -10.29 -16.59 3.36
N THR A 116 -9.00 -16.80 3.60
CA THR A 116 -8.20 -15.91 4.44
C THR A 116 -7.93 -14.58 3.72
N PHE A 117 -7.53 -13.56 4.47
CA PHE A 117 -7.18 -12.27 3.89
C PHE A 117 -6.08 -12.38 2.83
N GLU A 118 -5.05 -13.18 3.10
CA GLU A 118 -3.93 -13.44 2.18
C GLU A 118 -4.40 -14.10 0.88
N GLN A 119 -5.37 -15.03 0.98
CA GLN A 119 -5.98 -15.66 -0.19
C GLN A 119 -6.79 -14.63 -1.01
N ILE A 120 -7.50 -13.71 -0.37
CA ILE A 120 -8.22 -12.64 -1.07
C ILE A 120 -7.24 -11.70 -1.79
N ILE A 121 -6.11 -11.36 -1.15
CA ILE A 121 -5.03 -10.60 -1.78
C ILE A 121 -4.51 -11.35 -3.02
N GLU A 122 -4.34 -12.66 -2.93
CA GLU A 122 -3.87 -13.48 -4.04
C GLU A 122 -4.87 -13.51 -5.21
N LEU A 123 -6.18 -13.64 -4.93
CA LEU A 123 -7.22 -13.51 -5.95
C LEU A 123 -7.14 -12.15 -6.65
N GLY A 124 -7.05 -11.07 -5.87
CA GLY A 124 -6.97 -9.71 -6.42
C GLY A 124 -5.72 -9.49 -7.28
N LYS A 125 -4.57 -10.00 -6.83
CA LYS A 125 -3.29 -9.93 -7.55
C LYS A 125 -3.34 -10.59 -8.94
N TYR A 126 -4.05 -11.71 -9.07
CA TYR A 126 -4.21 -12.42 -10.35
C TYR A 126 -5.55 -12.12 -11.03
N HIS A 127 -6.25 -11.07 -10.58
CA HIS A 127 -7.54 -10.63 -11.12
C HIS A 127 -8.60 -11.73 -11.19
N VAL A 128 -8.54 -12.70 -10.27
CA VAL A 128 -9.56 -13.74 -10.15
C VAL A 128 -10.78 -13.17 -9.44
N ARG A 129 -11.94 -13.39 -10.04
CA ARG A 129 -13.24 -12.95 -9.54
C ARG A 129 -13.93 -14.09 -8.77
N PRO A 130 -14.58 -13.84 -7.62
CA PRO A 130 -15.28 -14.87 -6.85
C PRO A 130 -16.37 -15.60 -7.66
N GLU A 131 -16.95 -14.95 -8.66
CA GLU A 131 -17.93 -15.53 -9.59
C GLU A 131 -17.33 -16.68 -10.41
N ILE A 132 -16.04 -16.61 -10.76
CA ILE A 132 -15.34 -17.71 -11.45
C ILE A 132 -15.33 -18.96 -10.57
N VAL A 133 -15.09 -18.78 -9.26
CA VAL A 133 -15.07 -19.88 -8.30
C VAL A 133 -16.45 -20.53 -8.18
N GLN A 134 -17.52 -19.72 -8.15
CA GLN A 134 -18.89 -20.21 -8.13
C GLN A 134 -19.23 -20.98 -9.42
N HIS A 135 -18.96 -20.41 -10.60
CA HIS A 135 -19.23 -21.06 -11.89
C HIS A 135 -18.51 -22.41 -12.03
N LEU A 136 -17.26 -22.51 -11.56
CA LEU A 136 -16.52 -23.77 -11.58
C LEU A 136 -17.20 -24.82 -10.68
N ARG A 137 -17.63 -24.45 -9.47
CA ARG A 137 -18.38 -25.33 -8.56
C ARG A 137 -19.72 -25.77 -9.15
N GLU A 138 -20.48 -24.84 -9.74
CA GLU A 138 -21.77 -25.12 -10.39
C GLU A 138 -21.61 -26.05 -11.61
N SER A 139 -20.49 -25.95 -12.31
CA SER A 139 -20.13 -26.85 -13.40
C SER A 139 -19.72 -28.25 -12.93
N GLY A 140 -19.76 -28.51 -11.62
CA GLY A 140 -19.33 -29.76 -11.00
C GLY A 140 -17.83 -30.02 -11.17
N LEU A 141 -17.05 -28.95 -11.30
CA LEU A 141 -15.59 -29.00 -11.35
C LEU A 141 -15.05 -28.54 -10.00
N GLU A 142 -14.43 -29.47 -9.27
CA GLU A 142 -13.73 -29.14 -8.02
C GLU A 142 -12.28 -28.78 -8.34
N PHE A 143 -11.94 -27.51 -8.14
CA PHE A 143 -10.57 -27.02 -8.18
C PHE A 143 -10.14 -26.57 -6.79
N SER A 144 -8.88 -26.83 -6.44
CA SER A 144 -8.29 -26.23 -5.25
C SER A 144 -8.14 -24.72 -5.44
N PHE A 145 -7.98 -24.00 -4.33
CA PHE A 145 -7.74 -22.55 -4.37
C PHE A 145 -6.51 -22.20 -5.22
N GLU A 146 -5.43 -22.95 -5.07
CA GLU A 146 -4.18 -22.76 -5.82
C GLU A 146 -4.39 -22.96 -7.32
N GLN A 147 -5.20 -23.95 -7.71
CA GLN A 147 -5.53 -24.20 -9.11
C GLN A 147 -6.37 -23.05 -9.69
N ILE A 148 -7.33 -22.52 -8.94
CA ILE A 148 -8.13 -21.36 -9.34
C ILE A 148 -7.24 -20.13 -9.57
N VAL A 149 -6.31 -19.90 -8.65
CA VAL A 149 -5.30 -18.83 -8.77
C VAL A 149 -4.43 -19.04 -10.01
N GLU A 150 -4.01 -20.27 -10.27
CA GLU A 150 -3.21 -20.60 -11.44
C GLU A 150 -3.97 -20.39 -12.76
N LEU A 151 -5.26 -20.75 -12.82
CA LEU A 151 -6.13 -20.45 -13.95
C LEU A 151 -6.20 -18.94 -14.20
N GLY A 152 -6.37 -18.13 -13.15
CA GLY A 152 -6.36 -16.67 -13.23
C GLY A 152 -5.05 -16.10 -13.76
N LYS A 153 -3.92 -16.58 -13.23
CA LYS A 153 -2.57 -16.21 -13.65
C LYS A 153 -2.32 -16.44 -15.14
N TYR A 154 -2.89 -17.51 -15.70
CA TYR A 154 -2.79 -17.82 -17.13
C TYR A 154 -3.98 -17.35 -17.96
N HIS A 155 -4.88 -16.53 -17.38
CA HIS A 155 -6.10 -16.02 -18.01
C HIS A 155 -6.96 -17.11 -18.66
N VAL A 156 -7.05 -18.28 -18.01
CA VAL A 156 -7.87 -19.39 -18.46
C VAL A 156 -9.32 -19.14 -18.09
N ASP A 157 -10.18 -19.13 -19.10
CA ASP A 157 -11.61 -18.94 -18.91
C ASP A 157 -12.24 -20.22 -18.29
N PRO A 158 -13.03 -20.13 -17.21
CA PRO A 158 -13.78 -21.28 -16.67
C PRO A 158 -14.68 -21.94 -17.71
N GLU A 159 -15.21 -21.20 -18.70
CA GLU A 159 -16.00 -21.76 -19.79
C GLU A 159 -15.17 -22.68 -20.69
N PHE A 160 -13.91 -22.32 -20.96
CA PHE A 160 -12.98 -23.17 -21.71
C PHE A 160 -12.74 -24.51 -21.00
N VAL A 161 -12.58 -24.48 -19.67
CA VAL A 161 -12.43 -25.69 -18.85
C VAL A 161 -13.70 -26.55 -18.91
N ALA A 162 -14.88 -25.94 -18.80
CA ALA A 162 -16.16 -26.64 -18.89
C ALA A 162 -16.36 -27.28 -20.28
N GLN A 163 -15.98 -26.58 -21.35
CA GLN A 163 -16.03 -27.11 -22.72
C GLN A 163 -15.08 -28.30 -22.93
N LEU A 164 -13.84 -28.22 -22.43
CA LEU A 164 -12.88 -29.32 -22.48
C LEU A 164 -13.41 -30.57 -21.78
N ARG A 165 -14.03 -30.42 -20.60
CA ARG A 165 -14.67 -31.53 -19.88
C ARG A 165 -15.81 -32.16 -20.69
N LYS A 166 -16.68 -31.34 -21.30
CA LYS A 166 -17.76 -31.86 -22.15
C LYS A 166 -17.21 -32.62 -23.36
N ALA A 167 -16.17 -32.11 -24.01
CA ALA A 167 -15.55 -32.76 -25.15
C ALA A 167 -14.86 -34.10 -24.78
N SER A 168 -14.19 -34.17 -23.63
CA SER A 168 -13.58 -35.41 -23.16
C SER A 168 -14.61 -36.45 -22.71
N ALA A 169 -15.72 -36.02 -22.11
CA ALA A 169 -16.82 -36.89 -21.71
C ALA A 169 -17.62 -37.47 -22.89
N VAL A 170 -17.65 -36.79 -24.05
CA VAL A 170 -18.33 -37.29 -25.26
C VAL A 170 -17.51 -38.38 -25.98
N THR A 171 -16.21 -38.51 -25.66
CA THR A 171 -15.29 -39.44 -26.32
C THR A 171 -15.03 -40.72 -25.50
N ALA A 172 -15.57 -40.83 -24.28
CA ALA A 172 -15.45 -42.00 -23.39
C ALA A 172 -16.76 -42.79 -23.32
#